data_AF-A0A9D9S5R3-F1
#
_entry.id   AF-A0A9D9S5R3-F1
#
_cell.length_a   1.000
_cell.length_b   1.000
_cell.length_c   1.000
_cell.angle_alpha   90.00
_cell.angle_beta   90.00
_cell.angle_gamma   90.00
#
_symmetry.space_group_name_H-M   'P 1'
#
loop_
_entity.id
_entity.type
_entity.pdbx_description
1 polymer ?
#
loop_
_entity_poly.entity_id
_entity_poly.type
_entity_poly.pdbx_seq_one_letter_code
_entity_poly.pdbx_strand_id
1 'polypeptide(L)'
;MSILTQPGGLQRLGRKILNALLPGSCLLCGADSQGNLLCPPCADDLPALSTTCCPICADQTTHGERCGACLREAPHFERTIALYRYDFPADRIIHALKYGHQLAVAAWGARMLAEQIGTEPYDWVIPLPLHPERLRERGFNQSAEIAREFGNWAKIPV
;
A
#
# COMPACT_ATOMS: atom_id res chain seq x y z
N MET A 1 3.10 -4.67 31.42
CA MET A 1 2.78 -3.22 31.48
C MET A 1 3.94 -2.45 30.87
N SER A 2 3.94 -2.25 29.55
CA SER A 2 4.99 -1.48 28.88
C SER A 2 4.57 -0.03 28.84
N ILE A 3 5.12 0.77 29.76
CA ILE A 3 4.96 2.22 29.82
C ILE A 3 5.97 2.81 28.84
N LEU A 4 5.68 2.71 27.54
CA LEU A 4 6.37 3.56 26.59
C LEU A 4 5.73 4.94 26.68
N THR A 5 6.49 5.83 27.31
CA THR A 5 6.28 7.27 27.44
C THR A 5 5.75 7.86 26.16
N GLN A 6 4.56 8.46 26.24
CA GLN A 6 4.01 9.30 25.19
C GLN A 6 5.05 10.35 24.78
N PRO A 7 5.27 10.60 23.48
CA PRO A 7 6.22 11.61 23.03
C PRO A 7 5.77 12.98 23.56
N GLY A 8 6.55 13.53 24.49
CA GLY A 8 6.28 14.79 25.18
C GLY A 8 6.10 15.96 24.23
N GLY A 9 5.43 17.02 24.69
CA GLY A 9 5.08 18.19 23.87
C GLY A 9 6.24 18.80 23.08
N LEU A 10 7.48 18.71 23.58
CA LEU A 10 8.70 19.13 22.87
C LEU A 10 8.96 18.33 21.59
N GLN A 11 8.76 17.01 21.59
CA GLN A 11 8.97 16.18 20.38
C GLN A 11 7.90 16.49 19.31
N ARG A 12 6.67 16.77 19.74
CA ARG A 12 5.59 17.19 18.84
C ARG A 12 5.85 18.59 18.25
N LEU A 13 6.33 19.52 19.06
CA LEU A 13 6.68 20.88 18.62
C LEU A 13 7.89 20.86 17.67
N GLY A 14 8.93 20.10 18.00
CA GLY A 14 10.08 19.89 17.13
C GLY A 14 9.70 19.27 15.78
N ARG A 15 8.81 18.27 15.77
CA ARG A 15 8.28 17.69 14.52
C ARG A 15 7.50 18.72 13.70
N LYS A 16 6.67 19.56 14.33
CA LYS A 16 5.95 20.64 13.63
C LYS A 16 6.89 21.64 12.97
N ILE A 17 7.94 22.06 13.68
CA ILE A 17 8.95 23.00 13.15
C ILE A 17 9.72 22.35 11.98
N LEU A 18 10.15 21.09 12.14
CA LEU A 18 10.82 20.36 11.07
C LEU A 18 9.93 20.20 9.83
N ASN A 19 8.66 19.84 10.00
CA ASN A 19 7.73 19.73 8.88
C ASN A 19 7.47 21.08 8.19
N ALA A 20 7.55 22.20 8.91
CA ALA A 20 7.43 23.53 8.33
C ALA A 20 8.70 23.96 7.57
N LEU A 21 9.88 23.57 8.04
CA LEU A 21 11.17 23.91 7.42
C LEU A 21 11.57 22.94 6.30
N LEU A 22 11.12 21.69 6.38
CA LEU A 22 11.38 20.58 5.46
C LEU A 22 10.05 19.87 5.15
N PRO A 23 9.12 20.52 4.43
CA PRO A 23 7.85 19.90 4.07
C PRO A 23 8.11 18.66 3.20
N GLY A 24 7.29 17.63 3.43
CA GLY A 24 7.30 16.45 2.57
C GLY A 24 6.95 16.84 1.13
N SER A 25 7.65 16.27 0.16
CA SER A 25 7.31 16.44 -1.25
C SER A 25 6.45 15.27 -1.73
N CYS A 26 5.45 15.58 -2.55
CA CYS A 26 4.61 14.61 -3.21
C CYS A 26 5.48 13.73 -4.12
N LEU A 27 5.37 12.41 -3.98
CA LEU A 27 6.13 11.45 -4.76
C LEU A 27 5.96 11.64 -6.28
N LEU A 28 4.80 12.09 -6.74
CA LEU A 28 4.46 12.19 -8.16
C LEU A 28 4.81 13.56 -8.77
N CYS A 29 4.44 14.66 -8.12
CA CYS A 29 4.58 16.00 -8.70
C CYS A 29 5.58 16.91 -7.98
N GLY A 30 6.12 16.49 -6.82
CA GLY A 30 7.09 17.26 -6.04
C GLY A 30 6.51 18.43 -5.23
N ALA A 31 5.22 18.76 -5.36
CA ALA A 31 4.55 19.78 -4.55
C ALA A 31 4.49 19.38 -3.06
N ASP A 32 4.13 20.31 -2.17
CA ASP A 32 3.93 20.00 -0.74
C ASP A 32 2.87 18.91 -0.56
N SER A 33 3.26 17.79 0.07
CA SER A 33 2.39 16.65 0.34
C SER A 33 1.61 16.79 1.65
N GLN A 34 1.82 17.88 2.39
CA GLN A 34 1.21 18.13 3.70
C GLN A 34 1.51 17.00 4.71
N GLY A 35 2.68 16.38 4.57
CA GLY A 35 3.12 15.27 5.41
C GLY A 35 2.64 13.88 4.98
N ASN A 36 1.99 13.75 3.81
CA ASN A 36 1.62 12.47 3.22
C ASN A 36 2.63 12.01 2.15
N LEU A 37 2.41 10.84 1.55
CA LEU A 37 3.20 10.41 0.38
C LEU A 37 2.83 11.21 -0.88
N LEU A 38 1.54 11.49 -1.05
CA LEU A 38 0.97 12.20 -2.19
C LEU A 38 0.26 13.46 -1.71
N CYS A 39 0.34 14.55 -2.49
CA CYS A 39 -0.55 15.68 -2.29
C CYS A 39 -1.99 15.30 -2.70
N PRO A 40 -3.02 16.02 -2.22
CA PRO A 40 -4.42 15.67 -2.50
C PRO A 40 -4.76 15.52 -4.00
N PRO A 41 -4.35 16.44 -4.90
CA PRO A 41 -4.66 16.27 -6.33
C PRO A 41 -4.08 14.99 -6.93
N CYS A 42 -2.83 14.63 -6.59
CA CYS A 42 -2.22 13.40 -7.08
C CYS A 42 -2.82 12.14 -6.47
N ALA A 43 -3.39 12.22 -5.26
CA ALA A 43 -4.11 11.12 -4.65
C ALA A 43 -5.48 10.93 -5.33
N ASP A 44 -6.17 12.02 -5.67
CA ASP A 44 -7.46 12.01 -6.37
C ASP A 44 -7.34 11.50 -7.82
N ASP A 45 -6.19 11.70 -8.46
CA ASP A 45 -5.89 11.19 -9.81
C ASP A 45 -5.58 9.68 -9.87
N LEU A 46 -5.53 8.97 -8.73
CA LEU A 46 -5.21 7.55 -8.73
C LEU A 46 -6.31 6.73 -9.42
N PRO A 47 -5.96 5.73 -10.25
CA PRO A 47 -6.94 4.97 -11.03
C PRO A 47 -7.67 3.97 -10.12
N ALA A 48 -8.72 4.43 -9.45
CA ALA A 48 -9.58 3.61 -8.61
C ALA A 48 -10.18 2.44 -9.40
N LEU A 49 -10.48 1.34 -8.69
CA LEU A 49 -11.21 0.23 -9.28
C LEU A 49 -12.67 0.61 -9.54
N SER A 50 -13.30 -0.10 -10.49
CA SER A 50 -14.75 -0.03 -10.65
C SER A 50 -15.45 -0.50 -9.38
N THR A 51 -16.65 0.03 -9.11
CA THR A 51 -17.54 -0.52 -8.07
C THR A 51 -18.08 -1.90 -8.45
N THR A 52 -18.05 -2.25 -9.74
CA THR A 52 -18.51 -3.53 -10.29
C THR A 52 -17.31 -4.39 -10.71
N CYS A 53 -16.81 -5.19 -9.78
CA CYS A 53 -15.70 -6.10 -10.00
C CYS A 53 -16.08 -7.52 -9.61
N CYS A 54 -15.43 -8.50 -10.24
CA CYS A 54 -15.56 -9.89 -9.88
C CYS A 54 -15.13 -10.08 -8.41
N PRO A 55 -15.94 -10.72 -7.55
CA PRO A 55 -15.64 -10.87 -6.13
C PRO A 55 -14.42 -11.76 -5.85
N ILE A 56 -13.96 -12.53 -6.85
CA ILE A 56 -12.83 -13.45 -6.72
C ILE A 56 -11.54 -12.79 -7.22
N CYS A 57 -11.45 -12.42 -8.51
CA CYS A 57 -10.21 -11.91 -9.10
C CYS A 57 -10.11 -10.38 -9.17
N ALA A 58 -11.16 -9.65 -8.75
CA ALA A 58 -11.26 -8.18 -8.83
C ALA A 58 -11.23 -7.58 -10.25
N ASP A 59 -11.40 -8.40 -11.30
CA ASP A 59 -11.52 -7.91 -12.67
C ASP A 59 -12.87 -7.22 -12.91
N GLN A 60 -12.92 -6.23 -13.81
CA GLN A 60 -14.14 -5.45 -14.02
C GLN A 60 -15.24 -6.30 -14.66
N THR A 61 -16.47 -6.15 -14.16
CA THR A 61 -17.66 -6.84 -14.67
C THR A 61 -18.84 -5.88 -14.76
N THR A 62 -19.95 -6.30 -15.38
CA THR A 62 -21.08 -5.40 -15.64
C THR A 62 -21.86 -5.09 -14.37
N HIS A 63 -22.04 -6.08 -13.50
CA HIS A 63 -22.87 -6.00 -12.29
C HIS A 63 -22.14 -6.47 -11.02
N GLY A 64 -20.83 -6.70 -11.08
CA GLY A 64 -20.07 -7.25 -9.95
C GLY A 64 -20.21 -8.77 -9.83
N GLU A 65 -20.65 -9.43 -10.90
CA GLU A 65 -20.78 -10.88 -10.98
C GLU A 65 -19.42 -11.58 -11.07
N ARG A 66 -19.42 -12.91 -10.89
CA ARG A 66 -18.23 -13.71 -11.17
C ARG A 66 -17.91 -13.65 -12.67
N CYS A 67 -16.70 -13.24 -13.02
CA CYS A 67 -16.30 -13.14 -14.43
C CYS A 67 -16.23 -14.52 -15.11
N GLY A 68 -16.30 -14.53 -16.44
CA GLY A 68 -16.27 -15.77 -17.23
C GLY A 68 -15.01 -16.61 -17.04
N ALA A 69 -13.85 -15.98 -16.78
CA ALA A 69 -12.62 -16.70 -16.49
C ALA A 69 -12.72 -17.46 -15.17
N CYS A 70 -13.14 -16.79 -14.09
CA CYS A 70 -13.34 -17.41 -12.79
C CYS A 70 -14.44 -18.48 -12.83
N LEU A 71 -15.50 -18.32 -13.63
CA LEU A 71 -16.56 -19.33 -13.78
C LEU A 71 -16.07 -20.62 -14.44
N ARG A 72 -15.23 -20.49 -15.48
CA ARG A 72 -14.66 -21.65 -16.17
C ARG A 72 -13.67 -22.42 -15.29
N GLU A 73 -12.81 -21.69 -14.59
CA GLU A 73 -11.78 -22.26 -13.73
C GLU A 73 -11.65 -21.41 -12.47
N ALA A 74 -12.01 -21.98 -11.33
CA ALA A 74 -11.91 -21.30 -10.05
C ALA A 74 -10.42 -21.18 -9.65
N PRO A 75 -9.93 -19.98 -9.31
CA PRO A 75 -8.57 -19.85 -8.81
C PRO A 75 -8.42 -20.49 -7.43
N HIS A 76 -7.18 -20.81 -7.04
CA HIS A 76 -6.83 -21.38 -5.73
C HIS A 76 -6.80 -20.35 -4.57
N PHE A 77 -7.59 -19.28 -4.68
CA PHE A 77 -7.74 -18.25 -3.66
C PHE A 77 -9.22 -17.82 -3.57
N GLU A 78 -9.62 -17.30 -2.43
CA GLU A 78 -11.01 -16.90 -2.18
C GLU A 78 -11.35 -15.54 -2.80
N ARG A 79 -10.48 -14.55 -2.60
CA ARG A 79 -10.69 -13.18 -3.07
C ARG A 79 -9.37 -12.46 -3.32
N THR A 80 -9.41 -11.50 -4.23
CA THR A 80 -8.36 -10.54 -4.53
C THR A 80 -8.83 -9.16 -4.11
N ILE A 81 -7.99 -8.44 -3.38
CA ILE A 81 -8.22 -7.05 -3.02
C ILE A 81 -7.12 -6.24 -3.70
N ALA A 82 -7.53 -5.34 -4.57
CA ALA A 82 -6.63 -4.39 -5.20
C ALA A 82 -7.04 -2.99 -4.78
N LEU A 83 -6.06 -2.09 -4.66
CA LEU A 83 -6.33 -0.68 -4.33
C LEU A 83 -6.67 0.12 -5.60
N TYR A 84 -5.91 -0.12 -6.65
CA TYR A 84 -5.92 0.65 -7.88
C TYR A 84 -5.74 -0.28 -9.07
N ARG A 85 -6.19 0.17 -10.24
CA ARG A 85 -5.80 -0.42 -11.51
C ARG A 85 -4.30 -0.17 -11.75
N TYR A 86 -3.65 -1.09 -12.43
CA TYR A 86 -2.28 -0.89 -12.88
C TYR A 86 -2.26 0.03 -14.11
N ASP A 87 -2.40 1.33 -13.85
CA ASP A 87 -2.43 2.41 -14.85
C ASP A 87 -1.73 3.65 -14.28
N PHE A 88 -1.55 4.68 -15.09
CA PHE A 88 -1.02 5.96 -14.62
C PHE A 88 -1.98 6.64 -13.63
N PRO A 89 -1.50 7.24 -12.52
CA PRO A 89 -0.10 7.29 -12.06
C PRO A 89 0.29 6.18 -11.05
N ALA A 90 -0.56 5.18 -10.81
CA ALA A 90 -0.25 4.08 -9.89
C ALA A 90 0.98 3.25 -10.35
N ASP A 91 1.18 3.11 -11.66
CA ASP A 91 2.37 2.49 -12.25
C ASP A 91 3.68 3.17 -11.78
N ARG A 92 3.70 4.52 -11.70
CA ARG A 92 4.83 5.31 -11.24
C ARG A 92 5.13 5.08 -9.77
N ILE A 93 4.10 4.95 -8.93
CA ILE A 93 4.25 4.65 -7.50
C ILE A 93 4.87 3.27 -7.31
N ILE A 94 4.38 2.27 -8.04
CA ILE A 94 4.92 0.91 -8.00
C ILE A 94 6.37 0.89 -8.51
N HIS A 95 6.66 1.65 -9.56
CA HIS A 95 8.02 1.78 -10.09
C HIS A 95 8.97 2.47 -9.10
N ALA A 96 8.50 3.52 -8.42
CA ALA A 96 9.26 4.22 -7.39
C ALA A 96 9.61 3.29 -6.22
N LEU A 97 8.70 2.41 -5.81
CA LEU A 97 9.01 1.37 -4.83
C LEU A 97 10.03 0.37 -5.41
N LYS A 98 9.76 -0.24 -6.58
CA LYS A 98 10.59 -1.34 -7.10
C LYS A 98 12.01 -0.92 -7.50
N TYR A 99 12.19 0.29 -7.99
CA TYR A 99 13.46 0.72 -8.61
C TYR A 99 13.98 2.06 -8.06
N GLY A 100 13.10 2.90 -7.52
CA GLY A 100 13.48 4.18 -6.89
C GLY A 100 13.83 4.07 -5.41
N HIS A 101 13.75 2.87 -4.81
CA HIS A 101 14.02 2.61 -3.40
C HIS A 101 13.16 3.47 -2.45
N GLN A 102 11.98 3.89 -2.90
CA GLN A 102 11.06 4.73 -2.14
C GLN A 102 10.27 3.87 -1.14
N LEU A 103 10.93 3.43 -0.06
CA LEU A 103 10.34 2.54 0.96
C LEU A 103 9.11 3.14 1.66
N ALA A 104 8.97 4.46 1.69
CA ALA A 104 7.77 5.13 2.18
C ALA A 104 6.48 4.69 1.43
N VAL A 105 6.62 4.24 0.18
CA VAL A 105 5.51 3.66 -0.61
C VAL A 105 4.99 2.37 0.03
N ALA A 106 5.86 1.54 0.62
CA ALA A 106 5.44 0.29 1.25
C ALA A 106 4.52 0.55 2.46
N ALA A 107 4.91 1.49 3.33
CA ALA A 107 4.10 1.89 4.49
C ALA A 107 2.79 2.55 4.07
N TRP A 108 2.83 3.43 3.06
CA TRP A 108 1.62 4.06 2.52
C TRP A 108 0.66 3.03 1.92
N GLY A 109 1.16 2.12 1.06
CA GLY A 109 0.34 1.09 0.42
C GLY A 109 -0.24 0.10 1.43
N ALA A 110 0.54 -0.30 2.45
CA ALA A 110 0.07 -1.14 3.53
C ALA A 110 -1.09 -0.51 4.30
N ARG A 111 -1.01 0.81 4.59
CA ARG A 111 -2.11 1.55 5.22
C ARG A 111 -3.37 1.56 4.35
N MET A 112 -3.23 1.84 3.05
CA MET A 112 -4.37 1.84 2.13
C MET A 112 -5.01 0.44 2.03
N LEU A 113 -4.20 -0.63 2.01
CA LEU A 113 -4.69 -2.01 2.04
C LEU A 113 -5.45 -2.33 3.33
N ALA A 114 -4.91 -1.93 4.47
CA ALA A 114 -5.54 -2.07 5.77
C ALA A 114 -6.93 -1.42 5.83
N GLU A 115 -7.06 -0.21 5.29
CA GLU A 115 -8.34 0.50 5.23
C GLU A 115 -9.39 -0.24 4.36
N GLN A 116 -8.97 -0.98 3.33
CA GLN A 116 -9.86 -1.78 2.47
C GLN A 116 -10.18 -3.18 3.01
N ILE A 117 -9.19 -3.84 3.63
CA ILE A 117 -9.34 -5.18 4.19
C ILE A 117 -10.22 -5.14 5.46
N GLY A 118 -10.20 -4.03 6.19
CA GLY A 118 -10.94 -3.89 7.44
C GLY A 118 -10.33 -4.71 8.57
N THR A 119 -11.19 -5.18 9.48
CA THR A 119 -10.79 -5.90 10.71
C THR A 119 -11.07 -7.40 10.64
N GLU A 120 -11.03 -7.98 9.44
CA GLU A 120 -11.20 -9.43 9.30
C GLU A 120 -10.07 -10.19 10.03
N PRO A 121 -10.39 -11.29 10.75
CA PRO A 121 -9.40 -12.02 11.52
C PRO A 121 -8.60 -12.96 10.60
N TYR A 122 -7.55 -12.44 9.98
CA TYR A 122 -6.55 -13.30 9.32
C TYR A 122 -5.48 -13.73 10.33
N ASP A 123 -5.02 -14.98 10.20
CA ASP A 123 -3.99 -15.53 11.10
C ASP A 123 -2.57 -15.12 10.72
N TRP A 124 -2.29 -14.95 9.42
CA TRP A 124 -0.95 -14.72 8.87
C TRP A 124 -0.99 -13.85 7.61
N VAL A 125 0.11 -13.12 7.38
CA VAL A 125 0.35 -12.36 6.15
C VAL A 125 1.61 -12.90 5.49
N ILE A 126 1.48 -13.61 4.37
CA ILE A 126 2.63 -14.25 3.72
C ILE A 126 3.07 -13.41 2.51
N PRO A 127 4.24 -12.75 2.54
CA PRO A 127 4.75 -12.02 1.38
C PRO A 127 5.24 -12.97 0.30
N LEU A 128 4.97 -12.64 -0.96
CA LEU A 128 5.55 -13.37 -2.08
C LEU A 128 7.09 -13.19 -2.10
N PRO A 129 7.88 -14.27 -2.16
CA PRO A 129 9.33 -14.16 -2.18
C PRO A 129 9.83 -13.55 -3.48
N LEU A 130 10.96 -12.84 -3.40
CA LEU A 130 11.67 -12.32 -4.56
C LEU A 130 12.83 -13.26 -4.91
N HIS A 131 13.08 -13.45 -6.21
CA HIS A 131 14.22 -14.26 -6.67
C HIS A 131 15.54 -13.76 -6.06
N PRO A 132 16.46 -14.64 -5.62
CA PRO A 132 17.68 -14.24 -4.90
C PRO A 132 18.55 -13.23 -5.66
N GLU A 133 18.64 -13.34 -6.98
CA GLU A 133 19.39 -12.39 -7.82
C GLU A 133 18.75 -11.00 -7.80
N ARG A 134 17.43 -10.91 -7.99
CA ARG A 134 16.69 -9.65 -7.90
C ARG A 134 16.75 -9.06 -6.50
N LEU A 135 16.74 -9.89 -5.46
CA LEU A 135 16.91 -9.43 -4.08
C LEU A 135 18.30 -8.82 -3.87
N ARG A 136 19.34 -9.41 -4.47
CA ARG A 136 20.71 -8.87 -4.41
C ARG A 136 20.85 -7.56 -5.17
N GLU A 137 20.26 -7.46 -6.35
CA GLU A 137 20.26 -6.25 -7.18
C GLU A 137 19.49 -5.11 -6.53
N ARG A 138 18.29 -5.40 -6.01
CA ARG A 138 17.38 -4.40 -5.43
C ARG A 138 17.68 -4.09 -3.96
N GLY A 139 18.26 -5.03 -3.22
CA GLY A 139 18.56 -4.91 -1.79
C GLY A 139 17.38 -5.13 -0.85
N PHE A 140 16.15 -5.29 -1.35
CA PHE A 140 14.95 -5.57 -0.55
C PHE A 140 13.86 -6.29 -1.36
N ASN A 141 12.93 -6.93 -0.67
CA ASN A 141 11.72 -7.51 -1.25
C ASN A 141 10.52 -6.59 -0.99
N GLN A 142 10.03 -5.90 -2.02
CA GLN A 142 8.89 -4.99 -1.93
C GLN A 142 7.65 -5.61 -1.28
N SER A 143 7.38 -6.90 -1.53
CA SER A 143 6.22 -7.60 -0.98
C SER A 143 6.41 -7.87 0.52
N ALA A 144 7.64 -8.16 0.95
CA ALA A 144 7.97 -8.32 2.37
C ALA A 144 7.90 -6.98 3.12
N GLU A 145 8.34 -5.88 2.49
CA GLU A 145 8.22 -4.54 3.08
C GLU A 145 6.76 -4.14 3.29
N ILE A 146 5.89 -4.36 2.29
CA ILE A 146 4.45 -4.08 2.42
C ILE A 146 3.82 -4.99 3.49
N ALA A 147 4.12 -6.29 3.48
CA ALA A 147 3.58 -7.24 4.44
C ALA A 147 3.97 -6.87 5.87
N ARG A 148 5.23 -6.47 6.11
CA ARG A 148 5.71 -6.03 7.43
C ARG A 148 4.91 -4.83 7.95
N GLU A 149 4.74 -3.81 7.13
CA GLU A 149 3.97 -2.62 7.51
C GLU A 149 2.48 -2.94 7.73
N PHE A 150 1.91 -3.81 6.89
CA PHE A 150 0.52 -4.25 7.01
C PHE A 150 0.30 -5.06 8.29
N GLY A 151 1.14 -6.07 8.57
CA GLY A 151 1.07 -6.87 9.79
C GLY A 151 1.23 -6.04 11.05
N ASN A 152 2.12 -5.03 11.02
CA ASN A 152 2.25 -4.05 12.11
C ASN A 152 0.97 -3.24 12.35
N TRP A 153 0.28 -2.83 11.29
CA TRP A 153 -0.99 -2.11 11.38
C TRP A 153 -2.11 -3.01 11.88
N ALA A 154 -2.29 -4.16 11.24
CA ALA A 154 -3.38 -5.10 11.49
C ALA A 154 -3.18 -5.98 12.73
N LYS A 155 -1.98 -5.96 13.31
CA LYS A 155 -1.57 -6.82 14.42
C LYS A 155 -1.61 -8.31 14.06
N ILE A 156 -1.22 -8.62 12.83
CA ILE A 156 -1.15 -9.99 12.30
C ILE A 156 0.32 -10.34 12.05
N PRO A 157 0.77 -11.56 12.44
CA PRO A 157 2.10 -12.06 12.12
C PRO A 157 2.38 -12.10 10.60
N VAL A 158 3.65 -11.85 10.24
CA VAL A 158 4.18 -11.85 8.87
C VAL A 158 5.26 -12.91 8.75
#